data_AF-A0AAV7XE84-F1
#
_entry.id   AF-A0AAV7XE84-F1
#
_cell.length_a   1.000
_cell.length_b   1.000
_cell.length_c   1.000
_cell.angle_alpha   90.00
_cell.angle_beta   90.00
_cell.angle_gamma   90.00
#
_symmetry.space_group_name_H-M   'P 1'
#
loop_
_entity.id
_entity.type
_entity.pdbx_description
1 polymer ?
#
loop_
_entity_poly.entity_id
_entity_poly.type
_entity_poly.pdbx_seq_one_letter_code
_entity_poly.pdbx_strand_id
1 'polypeptide(L)' 'MGCELGKLAASERGGGKGDGGGGKEDIPAPPATDPRLPLTAKQKYTMLASWKGINREMEATGVCMFIK' A
#
# COMPACT_ATOMS: atom_id res chain seq x y z
N MET A 1 5.38 -29.61 -4.55
CA MET A 1 5.19 -28.55 -3.54
C MET A 1 4.59 -27.35 -4.26
N GLY A 2 3.25 -27.33 -4.36
CA GLY A 2 2.50 -26.32 -5.12
C GLY A 2 2.01 -25.21 -4.21
N CYS A 3 2.06 -23.98 -4.71
CA CYS A 3 1.79 -22.74 -4.01
C CYS A 3 0.33 -22.64 -3.51
N GLU A 4 0.14 -22.66 -2.19
CA GLU A 4 -1.15 -22.42 -1.51
C GLU A 4 -1.48 -20.92 -1.31
N LEU A 5 -0.71 -20.00 -1.92
CA LEU A 5 -0.90 -18.55 -1.74
C LEU A 5 -1.91 -17.94 -2.73
N GLY A 6 -2.23 -18.62 -3.84
CA GLY A 6 -3.17 -18.12 -4.85
C GLY A 6 -4.65 -18.24 -4.44
N LYS A 7 -5.00 -19.18 -3.56
CA LYS A 7 -6.41 -19.45 -3.17
C LYS A 7 -7.00 -18.40 -2.23
N LEU A 8 -6.19 -17.74 -1.41
CA LEU A 8 -6.67 -16.70 -0.49
C LEU A 8 -7.05 -15.40 -1.24
N ALA A 9 -6.36 -15.10 -2.35
CA ALA A 9 -6.70 -13.94 -3.19
C ALA A 9 -7.97 -14.16 -4.03
N ALA A 10 -8.31 -15.41 -4.33
CA ALA A 10 -9.51 -15.76 -5.09
C ALA A 10 -10.79 -15.79 -4.23
N SER A 11 -10.69 -16.07 -2.94
CA SER A 11 -11.86 -16.15 -2.05
C SER A 11 -12.50 -14.79 -1.75
N GLU A 12 -11.78 -13.69 -1.97
CA GLU A 12 -12.25 -12.32 -1.75
C GLU A 12 -12.88 -11.69 -3.01
N ARG A 13 -12.78 -12.34 -4.18
CA ARG A 13 -13.38 -11.87 -5.44
C ARG A 13 -14.50 -12.82 -5.85
N GLY A 14 -15.70 -12.45 -5.40
CA GLY A 14 -16.94 -13.17 -5.64
C GLY A 14 -17.19 -13.56 -7.08
N GLY A 15 -18.04 -14.57 -7.24
CA GLY A 15 -18.56 -15.01 -8.51
C GLY A 15 -19.24 -13.87 -9.29
N GLY A 16 -19.17 -13.99 -10.62
CA GLY A 16 -19.83 -13.08 -11.54
C GLY A 16 -19.10 -13.07 -12.88
N LYS A 17 -19.63 -13.84 -13.83
CA LYS A 17 -19.18 -13.96 -15.22
C LYS A 17 -19.92 -12.92 -16.09
N GLY A 18 -19.21 -12.27 -17.00
CA GLY A 18 -19.69 -11.37 -18.06
C GLY A 18 -18.61 -10.31 -18.31
N ASP A 19 -17.78 -10.37 -19.35
CA ASP A 19 -18.05 -10.17 -20.79
C ASP A 19 -18.81 -8.87 -21.10
N GLY A 20 -18.16 -7.95 -21.84
CA GLY A 20 -18.80 -6.83 -22.52
C GLY A 20 -18.62 -5.43 -21.90
N GLY A 21 -17.77 -4.62 -22.54
CA GLY A 21 -18.02 -3.22 -22.91
C GLY A 21 -18.47 -2.16 -21.87
N GLY A 22 -17.67 -1.09 -21.77
CA GLY A 22 -18.16 0.28 -21.57
C GLY A 22 -18.37 0.75 -20.12
N GLY A 23 -17.84 1.94 -19.82
CA GLY A 23 -18.16 2.71 -18.62
C GLY A 23 -17.02 2.80 -17.60
N LYS A 24 -16.28 3.92 -17.58
CA LYS A 24 -15.59 4.37 -16.36
C LYS A 24 -16.67 4.85 -15.41
N GLU A 25 -17.29 3.93 -14.68
CA GLU A 25 -18.15 4.28 -13.57
C GLU A 25 -17.27 4.85 -12.45
N ASP A 26 -17.62 6.02 -11.93
CA ASP A 26 -17.02 6.67 -10.77
C ASP A 26 -17.19 5.77 -9.54
N ILE A 27 -16.29 4.80 -9.36
CA ILE A 27 -16.24 4.01 -8.14
C ILE A 27 -15.81 4.96 -7.01
N PRO A 28 -16.64 5.17 -5.97
CA PRO A 28 -16.25 6.04 -4.87
C PRO A 28 -14.97 5.54 -4.22
N ALA A 29 -14.02 6.45 -3.98
CA ALA A 29 -12.75 6.11 -3.36
C ALA A 29 -13.00 5.40 -2.02
N PRO A 30 -12.18 4.38 -1.69
CA PRO A 30 -12.33 3.66 -0.44
C PRO A 30 -12.23 4.63 0.75
N PRO A 31 -12.96 4.36 1.85
CA PRO A 31 -12.89 5.20 3.04
C PRO A 31 -11.46 5.29 3.57
N ALA A 32 -11.11 6.46 4.13
CA ALA A 32 -9.80 6.67 4.72
C ALA A 32 -9.54 5.65 5.85
N THR A 33 -8.39 4.99 5.81
CA THR A 33 -7.97 4.05 6.85
C THR A 33 -7.68 4.80 8.15
N ASP A 34 -8.20 4.31 9.28
CA ASP A 34 -7.91 4.87 10.60
C ASP A 34 -6.40 4.82 10.87
N PRO A 35 -5.75 5.97 11.14
CA PRO A 35 -4.29 6.05 11.30
C PRO A 35 -3.75 5.35 12.54
N ARG A 36 -4.62 4.98 13.49
CA ARG A 36 -4.24 4.25 14.71
C ARG A 36 -4.08 2.76 14.46
N LEU A 37 -4.55 2.27 13.32
CA LEU A 37 -4.39 0.87 12.96
C LEU A 37 -2.91 0.56 12.72
N PRO A 38 -2.47 -0.67 13.05
CA PRO A 38 -1.11 -1.08 12.76
C PRO A 38 -0.75 -0.91 11.28
N LEU A 39 0.49 -0.50 11.00
CA LEU A 39 0.97 -0.37 9.63
C LEU A 39 0.88 -1.71 8.88
N THR A 40 0.34 -1.66 7.67
CA THR A 40 0.32 -2.78 6.72
C THR A 40 1.72 -3.16 6.26
N ALA A 41 1.88 -4.38 5.72
CA ALA A 41 3.17 -4.85 5.20
C ALA A 41 3.72 -3.93 4.09
N LYS A 42 2.84 -3.46 3.18
CA LYS A 42 3.22 -2.52 2.12
C LYS A 42 3.73 -1.20 2.70
N GLN A 43 3.03 -0.64 3.69
CA GLN A 43 3.45 0.60 4.34
C GLN A 43 4.82 0.46 5.01
N LYS A 44 5.03 -0.61 5.79
CA LYS A 44 6.33 -0.89 6.44
C LYS A 44 7.46 -1.00 5.43
N TYR A 45 7.24 -1.73 4.34
CA TYR A 45 8.24 -1.87 3.27
C TYR A 45 8.59 -0.52 2.65
N THR A 46 7.57 0.27 2.27
CA THR A 46 7.80 1.59 1.68
C THR A 46 8.59 2.52 2.61
N MET A 47 8.28 2.52 3.91
CA MET A 47 9.03 3.32 4.89
C MET A 47 10.49 2.87 4.98
N LEU A 48 10.76 1.56 5.08
CA LEU A 48 12.12 1.06 5.19
C LEU A 48 12.94 1.31 3.92
N ALA A 49 12.30 1.19 2.75
CA ALA A 49 12.96 1.42 1.45
C ALA A 49 13.39 2.88 1.29
N SER A 50 12.55 3.85 1.67
CA SER A 50 12.89 5.27 1.60
C SER A 50 13.85 5.71 2.72
N TRP A 51 13.86 5.01 3.86
CA TRP A 51 14.68 5.36 5.01
C TRP A 51 16.19 5.26 4.76
N LYS A 52 16.64 4.36 3.89
CA LYS A 52 18.07 4.12 3.66
C LYS A 52 18.83 5.40 3.28
N GLY A 53 18.24 6.27 2.47
CA GLY A 53 18.84 7.54 2.07
C GLY A 53 18.89 8.56 3.21
N ILE A 54 17.78 8.70 3.93
CA ILE A 54 17.67 9.61 5.09
C ILE A 54 18.66 9.22 6.19
N ASN A 55 18.75 7.92 6.48
CA ASN A 55 19.64 7.40 7.52
C ASN A 55 21.11 7.63 7.21
N ARG A 56 21.50 7.69 5.93
CA ARG A 56 22.90 7.94 5.53
C ARG A 56 23.30 9.38 5.82
N GLU A 57 22.40 10.33 5.61
CA GLU A 57 22.63 11.77 5.76
C GLU A 57 21.81 12.33 6.93
N MET A 58 21.86 11.67 8.10
CA MET A 58 20.95 11.96 9.20
C MET A 58 21.12 13.37 9.78
N GLU A 59 22.36 13.86 9.87
CA GLU A 59 22.70 15.23 10.29
C GLU A 59 22.08 16.29 9.35
N ALA A 60 22.42 16.23 8.05
CA ALA A 60 21.91 17.18 7.07
C ALA A 60 20.38 17.12 6.93
N THR A 61 19.82 15.91 6.98
CA THR A 61 18.37 15.73 6.96
C THR A 61 17.72 16.31 8.21
N GLY A 62 18.32 16.13 9.38
CA GLY A 62 17.85 16.73 10.64
C GLY A 62 17.82 18.25 10.57
N VAL A 63 18.89 18.88 10.08
CA VAL A 63 18.91 20.34 9.86
C VAL A 63 17.77 20.79 8.95
N CYS A 64 17.57 20.10 7.82
CA CYS A 64 16.46 20.40 6.90
C CYS A 64 15.08 20.19 7.54
N MET A 65 14.91 19.23 8.46
CA MET A 65 13.61 18.96 9.08
C MET A 65 13.28 19.86 10.27
N PHE A 66 14.30 20.31 11.02
CA PHE A 66 14.09 21.08 12.26
C PHE A 66 14.25 22.58 12.10
N ILE A 67 15.00 23.05 11.10
CA ILE A 67 15.36 24.47 10.96
C ILE A 67 14.64 25.14 9.77
N LYS A 68 14.25 24.36 8.77
CA LYS A 68 13.74 24.87 7.50
C LYS A 68 12.25 24.60 7.36
#